data_AF-A0A2P6TF57-F1
#
_entry.id   AF-A0A2P6TF57-F1
#
_cell.length_a   1.000
_cell.length_b   1.000
_cell.length_c   1.000
_cell.angle_alpha   90.00
_cell.angle_beta   90.00
_cell.angle_gamma   90.00
#
_symmetry.space_group_name_H-M   'P 1'
#
loop_
_entity.id
_entity.type
_entity.pdbx_description
1 polymer ?
#
loop_
_entity_poly.entity_id
_entity_poly.type
_entity_poly.pdbx_seq_one_letter_code
_entity_poly.pdbx_strand_id
1 'polypeptide(L)'
;MASPEPRTQAIIKRVQANFKDATTDAARQIIGEEVARFLREGAGAEEEDISALEDAIRNRLAGRRGASGKAERLAAKKSLFSRDEWSQISLYVAFMAREDEKRTAAATRAAKREVNAQLQGQAAEVAQRKRVEKEGKKAELKTVEAELQQFEKERAAEQQRRATEVAKMRTEREAQLEEQANRKAVAAELKKLAEEEMSTRIALDLKRQMEAEAAAKAKAKEDLKAFLLSNEVNKKIKEEEAEKERLQDLEYMRQQAAQLDKQERERQQLLEKVKAVQNRQAADAAQRPPFKRWVDEEIIERQFREKQEALAKEEAARKAAAAAAAARFRADVAGQLEEKEAARLAALKDKRAELVRMMADLEVCKKTEAAAKAAELAKMRAFKAELDTQIDDNQARRAVSAMSETERKLNAKLLREMEAAGAAGGIPAVRGAPVRSP
;
A
#
# COMPACT_ATOMS: atom_id res chain seq x y z
N MET A 1 -23.05 -35.59 134.72
CA MET A 1 -23.07 -34.13 134.50
C MET A 1 -22.13 -33.81 133.36
N ALA A 2 -22.69 -33.55 132.19
CA ALA A 2 -21.95 -33.15 131.00
C ALA A 2 -21.99 -31.61 130.91
N SER A 3 -20.82 -30.98 130.73
CA SER A 3 -20.67 -29.53 130.65
C SER A 3 -21.52 -28.94 129.52
N PRO A 4 -22.40 -27.95 129.80
CA PRO A 4 -23.16 -27.27 128.75
C PRO A 4 -22.23 -26.40 127.89
N GLU A 5 -22.43 -26.51 126.58
CA GLU A 5 -21.67 -25.86 125.51
C GLU A 5 -21.40 -24.36 125.74
N PRO A 6 -20.24 -23.84 125.28
CA PRO A 6 -19.76 -22.49 125.61
C PRO A 6 -20.72 -21.36 125.20
N ARG A 7 -21.53 -21.58 124.16
CA ARG A 7 -22.52 -20.61 123.67
C ARG A 7 -23.69 -20.43 124.65
N THR A 8 -24.16 -21.52 125.25
CA THR A 8 -25.22 -21.52 126.26
C THR A 8 -24.80 -20.76 127.50
N GLN A 9 -23.56 -20.97 127.97
CA GLN A 9 -23.04 -20.24 129.13
C GLN A 9 -22.88 -18.74 128.88
N ALA A 10 -22.50 -18.34 127.66
CA ALA A 10 -22.36 -16.93 127.29
C ALA A 10 -23.73 -16.20 127.30
N ILE A 11 -24.78 -16.82 126.75
CA ILE A 11 -26.13 -16.24 126.74
C ILE A 11 -26.71 -16.22 128.15
N ILE A 12 -26.52 -17.28 128.95
CA ILE A 12 -26.95 -17.30 130.35
C ILE A 12 -26.27 -16.17 131.14
N LYS A 13 -24.96 -15.98 131.00
CA LYS A 13 -24.25 -14.87 131.68
C LYS A 13 -24.78 -13.50 131.25
N ARG A 14 -25.08 -13.31 129.96
CA ARG A 14 -25.62 -12.05 129.43
C ARG A 14 -27.02 -11.77 129.99
N VAL A 15 -27.91 -12.76 129.98
CA VAL A 15 -29.26 -12.61 130.54
C VAL A 15 -29.20 -12.43 132.06
N GLN A 16 -28.39 -13.20 132.79
CA GLN A 16 -28.21 -13.01 134.24
C GLN A 16 -27.68 -11.61 134.61
N ALA A 17 -26.85 -11.00 133.76
CA ALA A 17 -26.39 -9.62 133.95
C ALA A 17 -27.51 -8.58 133.82
N ASN A 18 -28.60 -8.88 133.11
CA ASN A 18 -29.78 -8.02 133.02
C ASN A 18 -30.82 -8.31 134.12
N PHE A 19 -30.68 -9.42 134.84
CA PHE A 19 -31.55 -9.85 135.94
C PHE A 19 -30.78 -9.94 137.29
N LYS A 20 -29.98 -8.92 137.61
CA LYS A 20 -29.07 -8.92 138.78
C LYS A 20 -29.76 -9.13 140.13
N ASP A 21 -31.03 -8.72 140.24
CA ASP A 21 -31.78 -8.79 141.50
C ASP A 21 -32.45 -10.17 141.71
N ALA A 22 -32.47 -11.03 140.69
CA ALA A 22 -33.09 -12.36 140.73
C ALA A 22 -32.10 -13.44 141.23
N THR A 23 -31.59 -13.26 142.45
CA THR A 23 -30.46 -14.05 143.01
C THR A 23 -30.86 -15.37 143.69
N THR A 24 -32.15 -15.61 143.91
CA THR A 24 -32.66 -16.87 144.49
C THR A 24 -32.45 -18.06 143.54
N ASP A 25 -32.08 -19.24 144.05
CA ASP A 25 -31.80 -20.42 143.22
C ASP A 25 -32.97 -20.82 142.30
N ALA A 26 -34.21 -20.67 142.75
CA ALA A 26 -35.40 -20.89 141.92
C ALA A 26 -35.46 -19.96 140.69
N ALA A 27 -35.03 -18.70 140.83
CA ALA A 27 -34.98 -17.74 139.73
C ALA A 27 -33.88 -18.08 138.72
N ARG A 28 -32.70 -18.51 139.21
CA ARG A 28 -31.60 -18.99 138.35
C ARG A 28 -32.00 -20.23 137.55
N GLN A 29 -32.79 -21.12 138.14
CA GLN A 29 -33.30 -22.31 137.48
C GLN A 29 -34.31 -21.96 136.36
N ILE A 30 -35.22 -21.00 136.59
CA ILE A 30 -36.15 -20.49 135.56
C ILE A 30 -35.40 -19.88 134.37
N ILE A 31 -34.39 -19.05 134.63
CA ILE A 31 -33.54 -18.45 133.58
C ILE A 31 -32.85 -19.54 132.77
N GLY A 32 -32.27 -20.55 133.44
CA GLY A 32 -31.60 -21.66 132.78
C GLY A 32 -32.53 -22.48 131.87
N GLU A 33 -33.76 -22.75 132.32
CA GLU A 33 -34.75 -23.50 131.54
C GLU A 33 -35.22 -22.75 130.28
N GLU A 34 -35.53 -21.46 130.38
CA GLU A 34 -36.00 -20.67 129.22
C GLU A 34 -34.89 -20.45 128.19
N VAL A 35 -33.65 -20.20 128.62
CA VAL A 35 -32.51 -20.09 127.71
C VAL A 35 -32.27 -21.44 126.99
N ALA A 36 -32.40 -22.56 127.71
CA ALA A 36 -32.27 -23.88 127.11
C ALA A 36 -33.41 -24.20 126.13
N ARG A 37 -34.63 -23.70 126.38
CA ARG A 37 -35.77 -23.82 125.45
C ARG A 37 -35.54 -22.98 124.20
N PHE A 38 -35.14 -21.72 124.36
CA PHE A 38 -34.85 -20.79 123.27
C PHE A 38 -33.79 -21.33 122.31
N LEU A 39 -32.71 -21.90 122.83
CA LEU A 39 -31.68 -22.54 122.00
C LEU A 39 -32.18 -23.80 121.30
N ARG A 40 -33.12 -24.54 121.90
CA ARG A 40 -33.70 -25.76 121.30
C ARG A 40 -34.66 -25.45 120.16
N GLU A 41 -35.36 -24.32 120.23
CA GLU A 41 -36.26 -23.83 119.18
C GLU A 41 -35.50 -23.17 118.00
N GLY A 42 -34.16 -23.13 118.05
CA GLY A 42 -33.31 -22.70 116.94
C GLY A 42 -33.24 -21.19 116.74
N ALA A 43 -33.64 -20.41 117.76
CA ALA A 43 -33.66 -18.95 117.69
C ALA A 43 -32.25 -18.34 117.59
N GLY A 44 -32.13 -17.25 116.85
CA GLY A 44 -30.88 -16.57 116.54
C GLY A 44 -30.31 -15.80 117.74
N ALA A 45 -29.05 -15.37 117.63
CA ALA A 45 -28.43 -14.49 118.63
C ALA A 45 -28.67 -13.00 118.30
N GLU A 46 -29.70 -12.69 117.52
CA GLU A 46 -30.08 -11.33 117.15
C GLU A 46 -30.78 -10.64 118.34
N GLU A 47 -30.65 -9.32 118.47
CA GLU A 47 -31.09 -8.58 119.66
C GLU A 47 -32.61 -8.63 119.89
N GLU A 48 -33.40 -8.77 118.82
CA GLU A 48 -34.86 -8.90 118.90
C GLU A 48 -35.26 -10.24 119.55
N ASP A 49 -34.58 -11.32 119.20
CA ASP A 49 -34.83 -12.66 119.76
C ASP A 49 -34.40 -12.73 121.23
N ILE A 50 -33.28 -12.09 121.58
CA ILE A 50 -32.81 -11.99 122.98
C ILE A 50 -33.80 -11.16 123.81
N SER A 51 -34.36 -10.08 123.26
CA SER A 51 -35.37 -9.26 123.95
C SER A 51 -36.64 -10.06 124.22
N ALA A 52 -37.09 -10.87 123.26
CA ALA A 52 -38.23 -11.78 123.44
C ALA A 52 -37.97 -12.84 124.52
N LEU A 53 -36.75 -13.38 124.60
CA LEU A 53 -36.33 -14.30 125.66
C LEU A 53 -36.33 -13.64 127.05
N GLU A 54 -35.80 -12.42 127.16
CA GLU A 54 -35.80 -11.67 128.41
C GLU A 54 -37.22 -11.36 128.88
N ASP A 55 -38.13 -11.00 127.98
CA ASP A 55 -39.53 -10.78 128.31
C ASP A 55 -40.22 -12.08 128.80
N ALA A 56 -39.91 -13.23 128.20
CA ALA A 56 -40.42 -14.52 128.66
C ALA A 56 -39.93 -14.86 130.08
N ILE A 57 -38.66 -14.59 130.37
CA ILE A 57 -38.04 -14.79 131.69
C ILE A 57 -38.64 -13.83 132.73
N ARG A 58 -38.80 -12.52 132.41
CA ARG A 58 -39.46 -11.54 133.28
C ARG A 58 -40.87 -12.00 133.67
N ASN A 59 -41.63 -12.51 132.70
CA ASN A 59 -42.99 -13.00 132.93
C ASN A 59 -43.02 -14.23 133.85
N ARG A 60 -42.09 -15.17 133.68
CA ARG A 60 -42.03 -16.41 134.46
C ARG A 60 -41.50 -16.19 135.88
N LEU A 61 -40.55 -15.26 136.06
CA LEU A 61 -40.04 -14.84 137.38
C LEU A 61 -41.07 -14.07 138.20
N ALA A 62 -41.93 -13.27 137.57
CA ALA A 62 -43.01 -12.56 138.24
C ALA A 62 -44.20 -13.45 138.67
N GLY A 63 -44.05 -14.78 138.65
CA GLY A 63 -45.08 -15.74 139.06
C GLY A 63 -46.34 -15.76 138.18
N ARG A 64 -46.34 -15.07 137.03
CA ARG A 64 -47.46 -15.05 136.08
C ARG A 64 -47.42 -16.30 135.21
N ARG A 65 -47.87 -17.42 135.77
CA ARG A 65 -48.21 -18.64 135.00
C ARG A 65 -49.56 -18.40 134.31
N GLY A 66 -49.53 -17.94 133.07
CA GLY A 66 -50.74 -17.80 132.27
C GLY A 66 -50.62 -16.66 131.26
N ALA A 67 -51.04 -16.95 130.02
CA ALA A 67 -51.17 -15.98 128.94
C ALA A 67 -51.69 -14.64 129.49
N SER A 68 -50.97 -13.56 129.22
CA SER A 68 -51.37 -12.22 129.65
C SER A 68 -52.86 -12.01 129.33
N GLY A 69 -53.62 -11.49 130.29
CA GLY A 69 -55.04 -11.13 130.10
C GLY A 69 -55.28 -10.11 128.97
N LYS A 70 -54.25 -9.72 128.20
CA LYS A 70 -54.35 -9.05 126.92
C LYS A 70 -54.73 -10.01 125.79
N ALA A 71 -54.18 -11.24 125.75
CA ALA A 71 -54.48 -12.24 124.71
C ALA A 71 -55.87 -12.84 124.88
N GLU A 72 -56.35 -13.02 126.11
CA GLU A 72 -57.72 -13.45 126.39
C GLU A 72 -58.73 -12.30 126.18
N ARG A 73 -58.37 -11.04 126.51
CA ARG A 73 -59.14 -9.86 126.07
C ARG A 73 -59.07 -9.63 124.56
N LEU A 74 -57.99 -10.00 123.88
CA LEU A 74 -57.88 -9.94 122.41
C LEU A 74 -58.60 -11.11 121.74
N ALA A 75 -58.70 -12.28 122.37
CA ALA A 75 -59.49 -13.40 121.88
C ALA A 75 -60.98 -13.17 122.13
N ALA A 76 -61.36 -12.57 123.26
CA ALA A 76 -62.72 -12.09 123.52
C ALA A 76 -63.10 -10.88 122.65
N LYS A 77 -62.17 -9.95 122.36
CA LYS A 77 -62.37 -8.90 121.34
C LYS A 77 -62.37 -9.47 119.92
N LYS A 78 -61.49 -10.42 119.58
CA LYS A 78 -61.48 -11.08 118.27
C LYS A 78 -62.71 -11.97 118.08
N SER A 79 -63.33 -12.52 119.13
CA SER A 79 -64.61 -13.23 118.99
C SER A 79 -65.80 -12.27 118.85
N LEU A 80 -65.72 -11.07 119.45
CA LEU A 80 -66.65 -9.96 119.17
C LEU A 80 -66.47 -9.41 117.75
N PHE A 81 -65.24 -9.30 117.23
CA PHE A 81 -64.95 -8.88 115.86
C PHE A 81 -65.15 -10.00 114.82
N SER A 82 -64.98 -11.28 115.16
CA SER A 82 -65.19 -12.39 114.22
C SER A 82 -66.67 -12.62 113.89
N ARG A 83 -67.57 -12.01 114.67
CA ARG A 83 -69.02 -11.90 114.39
C ARG A 83 -69.43 -10.51 113.88
N ASP A 84 -68.48 -9.60 113.68
CA ASP A 84 -68.72 -8.28 113.10
C ASP A 84 -68.63 -8.40 111.57
N GLU A 85 -69.75 -8.15 110.91
CA GLU A 85 -69.92 -8.26 109.45
C GLU A 85 -68.93 -7.36 108.70
N TRP A 86 -68.56 -6.21 109.28
CA TRP A 86 -67.60 -5.29 108.68
C TRP A 86 -66.18 -5.87 108.60
N SER A 87 -65.78 -6.68 109.59
CA SER A 87 -64.47 -7.33 109.55
C SER A 87 -64.43 -8.43 108.49
N GLN A 88 -65.52 -9.17 108.30
CA GLN A 88 -65.65 -10.19 107.26
C GLN A 88 -65.63 -9.56 105.86
N ILE A 89 -66.31 -8.43 105.66
CA ILE A 89 -66.27 -7.66 104.42
C ILE A 89 -64.83 -7.19 104.14
N SER A 90 -64.12 -6.65 105.14
CA SER A 90 -62.73 -6.18 104.95
C SER A 90 -61.75 -7.30 104.57
N LEU A 91 -61.92 -8.49 105.17
CA LEU A 91 -61.14 -9.69 104.83
C LEU A 91 -61.46 -10.18 103.42
N TYR A 92 -62.73 -10.14 103.02
CA TYR A 92 -63.15 -10.48 101.66
C TYR A 92 -62.60 -9.49 100.63
N VAL A 93 -62.63 -8.19 100.90
CA VAL A 93 -62.04 -7.15 100.03
C VAL A 93 -60.53 -7.35 99.89
N ALA A 94 -59.81 -7.64 100.98
CA ALA A 94 -58.38 -7.92 100.93
C ALA A 94 -58.06 -9.23 100.17
N PHE A 95 -58.92 -10.24 100.28
CA PHE A 95 -58.81 -11.48 99.50
C PHE A 95 -59.03 -11.21 98.01
N MET A 96 -60.08 -10.47 97.65
CA MET A 96 -60.38 -10.08 96.27
C MET A 96 -59.26 -9.24 95.67
N ALA A 97 -58.69 -8.27 96.41
CA ALA A 97 -57.54 -7.49 95.96
C ALA A 97 -56.32 -8.37 95.67
N ARG A 98 -56.05 -9.39 96.50
CA ARG A 98 -54.98 -10.37 96.24
C ARG A 98 -55.27 -11.28 95.06
N GLU A 99 -56.53 -11.65 94.82
CA GLU A 99 -56.92 -12.38 93.60
C GLU A 99 -56.74 -11.52 92.36
N ASP A 100 -57.13 -10.25 92.40
CA ASP A 100 -56.99 -9.31 91.29
C ASP A 100 -55.51 -9.00 90.99
N GLU A 101 -54.67 -8.86 92.01
CA GLU A 101 -53.21 -8.78 91.83
C GLU A 101 -52.64 -10.03 91.17
N LYS A 102 -53.10 -11.23 91.56
CA LYS A 102 -52.66 -12.48 90.92
C LYS A 102 -53.13 -12.56 89.46
N ARG A 103 -54.37 -12.13 89.17
CA ARG A 103 -54.93 -12.10 87.81
C ARG A 103 -54.19 -11.11 86.92
N THR A 104 -53.92 -9.90 87.41
CA THR A 104 -53.14 -8.88 86.66
C THR A 104 -51.68 -9.29 86.49
N ALA A 105 -51.04 -9.91 87.49
CA ALA A 105 -49.70 -10.47 87.37
C ALA A 105 -49.64 -11.64 86.35
N ALA A 106 -50.67 -12.48 86.29
CA ALA A 106 -50.78 -13.53 85.28
C ALA A 106 -50.99 -12.96 83.87
N ALA A 107 -51.88 -11.97 83.71
CA ALA A 107 -52.14 -11.31 82.44
C ALA A 107 -50.91 -10.57 81.90
N THR A 108 -50.17 -9.85 82.76
CA THR A 108 -48.92 -9.18 82.36
C THR A 108 -47.82 -10.17 81.98
N ARG A 109 -47.72 -11.33 82.66
CA ARG A 109 -46.79 -12.40 82.26
C ARG A 109 -47.17 -13.02 80.91
N ALA A 110 -48.46 -13.21 80.65
CA ALA A 110 -48.94 -13.69 79.36
C ALA A 110 -48.63 -12.68 78.24
N ALA A 111 -48.94 -11.39 78.44
CA ALA A 111 -48.62 -10.33 77.48
C ALA A 111 -47.11 -10.22 77.21
N LYS A 112 -46.26 -10.33 78.23
CA LYS A 112 -44.79 -10.35 78.06
C LYS A 112 -44.32 -11.56 77.25
N ARG A 113 -44.92 -12.73 77.44
CA ARG A 113 -44.61 -13.93 76.64
C ARG A 113 -45.01 -13.75 75.19
N GLU A 114 -46.17 -13.17 74.94
CA GLU A 114 -46.68 -12.90 73.59
C GLU A 114 -45.81 -11.88 72.85
N VAL A 115 -45.45 -10.76 73.49
CA VAL A 115 -44.54 -9.76 72.92
C VAL A 115 -43.16 -10.38 72.62
N ASN A 116 -42.62 -11.20 73.53
CA ASN A 116 -41.36 -11.90 73.28
C ASN A 116 -41.47 -12.89 72.11
N ALA A 117 -42.58 -13.60 71.96
CA ALA A 117 -42.82 -14.49 70.83
C ALA A 117 -42.88 -13.71 69.51
N GLN A 118 -43.53 -12.54 69.48
CA GLN A 118 -43.58 -11.66 68.31
C GLN A 118 -42.18 -11.13 67.92
N LEU A 119 -41.38 -10.68 68.88
CA LEU A 119 -40.01 -10.22 68.64
C LEU A 119 -39.11 -11.35 68.12
N GLN A 120 -39.25 -12.56 68.65
CA GLN A 120 -38.54 -13.74 68.15
C GLN A 120 -38.95 -14.09 66.72
N GLY A 121 -40.25 -13.99 66.39
CA GLY A 121 -40.75 -14.16 65.02
C GLY A 121 -40.13 -13.15 64.05
N GLN A 122 -40.12 -11.86 64.39
CA GLN A 122 -39.50 -10.82 63.57
C GLN A 122 -38.00 -11.02 63.40
N ALA A 123 -37.28 -11.42 64.45
CA ALA A 123 -35.85 -11.71 64.37
C ALA A 123 -35.57 -12.90 63.44
N ALA A 124 -36.40 -13.95 63.47
CA ALA A 124 -36.28 -15.10 62.59
C ALA A 124 -36.55 -14.73 61.11
N GLU A 125 -37.55 -13.90 60.83
CA GLU A 125 -37.83 -13.41 59.49
C GLU A 125 -36.68 -12.56 58.92
N VAL A 126 -36.11 -11.64 59.73
CA VAL A 126 -34.96 -10.83 59.31
C VAL A 126 -33.73 -11.72 59.07
N ALA A 127 -33.49 -12.73 59.92
CA ALA A 127 -32.41 -13.69 59.72
C ALA A 127 -32.59 -14.47 58.41
N GLN A 128 -33.82 -14.86 58.08
CA GLN A 128 -34.12 -15.58 56.85
C GLN A 128 -33.96 -14.70 55.61
N ARG A 129 -34.43 -13.44 55.64
CA ARG A 129 -34.20 -12.47 54.56
C ARG A 129 -32.71 -12.26 54.30
N LYS A 130 -31.90 -12.11 55.36
CA LYS A 130 -30.44 -11.97 55.23
C LYS A 130 -29.77 -13.21 54.65
N ARG A 131 -30.29 -14.42 54.89
CA ARG A 131 -29.77 -15.65 54.27
C ARG A 131 -30.08 -15.68 52.77
N VAL A 132 -31.32 -15.40 52.40
CA VAL A 132 -31.75 -15.33 50.98
C VAL A 132 -30.96 -14.25 50.24
N GLU A 133 -30.75 -13.08 50.83
CA GLU A 133 -29.96 -12.00 50.22
C GLU A 133 -28.48 -12.41 50.03
N LYS A 134 -27.87 -13.11 51.00
CA LYS A 134 -26.50 -13.62 50.87
C LYS A 134 -26.38 -14.69 49.80
N GLU A 135 -27.38 -15.56 49.67
CA GLU A 135 -27.43 -16.58 48.62
C GLU A 135 -27.64 -15.95 47.24
N GLY A 136 -28.51 -14.94 47.13
CA GLY A 136 -28.70 -14.12 45.93
C GLY A 136 -27.40 -13.44 45.49
N LYS A 137 -26.71 -12.75 46.41
CA LYS A 137 -25.40 -12.12 46.14
C LYS A 137 -24.33 -13.12 45.70
N LYS A 138 -24.31 -14.33 46.27
CA LYS A 138 -23.41 -15.39 45.83
C LYS A 138 -23.73 -15.90 44.43
N ALA A 139 -25.02 -15.97 44.06
CA ALA A 139 -25.42 -16.36 42.72
C ALA A 139 -25.06 -15.27 41.69
N GLU A 140 -25.28 -14.00 42.02
CA GLU A 140 -24.90 -12.85 41.18
C GLU A 140 -23.39 -12.76 40.98
N LEU A 141 -22.58 -13.01 42.02
CA LEU A 141 -21.12 -13.06 41.88
C LEU A 141 -20.68 -14.18 40.93
N LYS A 142 -21.31 -15.36 41.00
CA LYS A 142 -21.01 -16.45 40.07
C LYS A 142 -21.37 -16.13 38.63
N THR A 143 -22.48 -15.42 38.39
CA THR A 143 -22.83 -14.99 37.03
C THR A 143 -21.84 -13.96 36.49
N VAL A 144 -21.44 -12.99 37.32
CA VAL A 144 -20.43 -11.98 36.94
C VAL A 144 -19.08 -12.63 36.68
N GLU A 145 -18.64 -13.59 37.51
CA GLU A 145 -17.40 -14.34 37.28
C GLU A 145 -17.46 -15.15 35.96
N ALA A 146 -18.60 -15.76 35.64
CA ALA A 146 -18.77 -16.50 34.39
C ALA A 146 -18.76 -15.58 33.16
N GLU A 147 -19.41 -14.41 33.24
CA GLU A 147 -19.39 -13.38 32.19
C GLU A 147 -17.98 -12.84 31.97
N LEU A 148 -17.23 -12.61 33.05
CA LEU A 148 -15.85 -12.13 32.99
C LEU A 148 -14.92 -13.16 32.33
N GLN A 149 -15.08 -14.44 32.66
CA GLN A 149 -14.34 -15.53 31.99
C GLN A 149 -14.70 -15.66 30.50
N GLN A 150 -15.97 -15.44 30.13
CA GLN A 150 -16.37 -15.42 28.71
C GLN A 150 -15.74 -14.25 27.98
N PHE A 151 -15.77 -13.05 28.56
CA PHE A 151 -15.15 -11.86 28.00
C PHE A 151 -13.64 -12.02 27.82
N GLU A 152 -12.93 -12.60 28.79
CA GLU A 152 -11.50 -12.89 28.68
C GLU A 152 -11.19 -13.87 27.53
N LYS A 153 -12.02 -14.91 27.36
CA LYS A 153 -11.88 -15.86 26.25
C LYS A 153 -12.13 -15.20 24.90
N GLU A 154 -13.16 -14.36 24.79
CA GLU A 154 -13.47 -13.61 23.57
C GLU A 154 -12.33 -12.65 23.21
N ARG A 155 -11.79 -11.92 24.19
CA ARG A 155 -10.67 -11.01 23.98
C ARG A 155 -9.40 -11.75 23.56
N ALA A 156 -9.11 -12.90 24.16
CA ALA A 156 -7.99 -13.74 23.75
C ALA A 156 -8.18 -14.29 22.32
N ALA A 157 -9.38 -14.71 21.95
CA ALA A 157 -9.70 -15.17 20.61
C ALA A 157 -9.57 -14.03 19.57
N GLU A 158 -10.01 -12.82 19.91
CA GLU A 158 -9.86 -11.65 19.04
C GLU A 158 -8.38 -11.28 18.85
N GLN A 159 -7.58 -11.31 19.91
CA GLN A 159 -6.13 -11.10 19.82
C GLN A 159 -5.45 -12.15 18.94
N GLN A 160 -5.83 -13.43 19.05
CA GLN A 160 -5.32 -14.48 18.18
C GLN A 160 -5.71 -14.27 16.72
N ARG A 161 -6.96 -13.86 16.44
CA ARG A 161 -7.41 -13.52 15.08
C ARG A 161 -6.57 -12.38 14.49
N ARG A 162 -6.41 -11.29 15.23
CA ARG A 162 -5.55 -10.16 14.81
C ARG A 162 -4.11 -10.59 14.57
N ALA A 163 -3.55 -11.44 15.45
CA ALA A 163 -2.19 -11.95 15.28
C ALA A 163 -2.04 -12.81 14.01
N THR A 164 -3.01 -13.68 13.72
CA THR A 164 -3.02 -14.52 12.51
C THR A 164 -3.22 -13.69 11.23
N GLU A 165 -4.07 -12.67 11.25
CA GLU A 165 -4.21 -11.73 10.12
C GLU A 165 -2.91 -10.95 9.87
N VAL A 166 -2.27 -10.43 10.92
CA VAL A 166 -0.99 -9.73 10.79
C VAL A 166 0.10 -10.67 10.26
N ALA A 167 0.14 -11.93 10.68
CA ALA A 167 1.05 -12.93 10.14
C ALA A 167 0.81 -13.18 8.65
N LYS A 168 -0.44 -13.31 8.21
CA LYS A 168 -0.80 -13.44 6.79
C LYS A 168 -0.35 -12.23 5.97
N MET A 169 -0.61 -11.02 6.45
CA MET A 169 -0.19 -9.79 5.78
C MET A 169 1.33 -9.69 5.65
N ARG A 170 2.09 -10.19 6.64
CA ARG A 170 3.55 -10.27 6.56
C ARG A 170 4.01 -11.25 5.50
N THR A 171 3.44 -12.46 5.48
CA THR A 171 3.78 -13.47 4.46
C THR A 171 3.42 -13.03 3.04
N GLU A 172 2.29 -12.35 2.85
CA GLU A 172 1.90 -11.78 1.55
C GLU A 172 2.87 -10.68 1.12
N ARG A 173 3.32 -9.83 2.06
CA ARG A 173 4.30 -8.79 1.78
C ARG A 173 5.67 -9.36 1.41
N GLU A 174 6.12 -10.41 2.09
CA GLU A 174 7.35 -11.14 1.74
C GLU A 174 7.25 -11.74 0.34
N ALA A 175 6.15 -12.43 0.02
CA ALA A 175 5.91 -12.96 -1.32
C ALA A 175 5.89 -11.88 -2.41
N GLN A 176 5.29 -10.71 -2.13
CA GLN A 176 5.31 -9.56 -3.07
C GLN A 176 6.73 -9.02 -3.29
N LEU A 177 7.55 -8.96 -2.25
CA LEU A 177 8.94 -8.52 -2.36
C LEU A 177 9.80 -9.52 -3.13
N GLU A 178 9.61 -10.81 -2.89
CA GLU A 178 10.26 -11.89 -3.65
C GLU A 178 9.84 -11.86 -5.13
N GLU A 179 8.55 -11.68 -5.42
CA GLU A 179 8.06 -11.56 -6.78
C GLU A 179 8.66 -10.34 -7.50
N GLN A 180 8.74 -9.19 -6.82
CA GLN A 180 9.41 -8.00 -7.37
C GLN A 180 10.91 -8.24 -7.63
N ALA A 181 11.61 -8.92 -6.72
CA ALA A 181 13.01 -9.27 -6.89
C ALA A 181 13.20 -10.21 -8.10
N ASN A 182 12.34 -11.22 -8.23
CA ASN A 182 12.35 -12.15 -9.36
C ASN A 182 12.08 -11.45 -10.69
N ARG A 183 11.08 -10.55 -10.75
CA ARG A 183 10.81 -9.75 -11.96
C ARG A 183 12.00 -8.88 -12.35
N LYS A 184 12.70 -8.28 -11.38
CA LYS A 184 13.92 -7.50 -11.64
C LYS A 184 15.06 -8.38 -12.13
N ALA A 185 15.25 -9.57 -11.55
CA ALA A 185 16.26 -10.53 -11.97
C ALA A 185 16.02 -11.01 -13.41
N VAL A 186 14.80 -11.43 -13.74
CA VAL A 186 14.42 -11.84 -15.11
C VAL A 186 14.61 -10.69 -16.10
N ALA A 187 14.21 -9.46 -15.75
CA ALA A 187 14.43 -8.30 -16.61
C ALA A 187 15.93 -7.99 -16.83
N ALA A 188 16.76 -8.19 -15.81
CA ALA A 188 18.21 -8.02 -15.93
C ALA A 188 18.86 -9.11 -16.81
N GLU A 189 18.42 -10.36 -16.70
CA GLU A 189 18.87 -11.46 -17.57
C GLU A 189 18.48 -11.25 -19.02
N LEU A 190 17.22 -10.85 -19.29
CA LEU A 190 16.77 -10.52 -20.64
C LEU A 190 17.58 -9.36 -21.26
N LYS A 191 17.94 -8.35 -20.46
CA LYS A 191 18.81 -7.27 -20.91
C LYS A 191 20.21 -7.78 -21.27
N LYS A 192 20.82 -8.62 -20.43
CA LYS A 192 22.13 -9.22 -20.72
C LYS A 192 22.10 -10.04 -22.01
N LEU A 193 21.09 -10.89 -22.19
CA LEU A 193 20.93 -11.67 -23.42
C LEU A 193 20.76 -10.76 -24.65
N ALA A 194 19.97 -9.68 -24.53
CA ALA A 194 19.82 -8.72 -25.62
C ALA A 194 21.12 -7.97 -25.94
N GLU A 195 21.90 -7.60 -24.94
CA GLU A 195 23.22 -6.97 -25.10
C GLU A 195 24.22 -7.94 -25.76
N GLU A 196 24.22 -9.22 -25.35
CA GLU A 196 25.04 -10.27 -25.95
C GLU A 196 24.66 -10.51 -27.42
N GLU A 197 23.36 -10.63 -27.73
CA GLU A 197 22.87 -10.74 -29.12
C GLU A 197 23.25 -9.51 -29.98
N MET A 198 23.16 -8.30 -29.43
CA MET A 198 23.59 -7.10 -30.13
C MET A 198 25.09 -7.09 -30.36
N SER A 199 25.89 -7.47 -29.36
CA SER A 199 27.34 -7.53 -29.48
C SER A 199 27.80 -8.55 -30.54
N THR A 200 27.14 -9.71 -30.61
CA THR A 200 27.43 -10.75 -31.60
C THR A 200 27.05 -10.31 -33.01
N ARG A 201 25.92 -9.61 -33.19
CA ARG A 201 25.55 -9.00 -34.48
C ARG A 201 26.56 -7.96 -34.93
N ILE A 202 26.98 -7.06 -34.04
CA ILE A 202 28.01 -6.05 -34.35
C ILE A 202 29.32 -6.72 -34.76
N ALA A 203 29.75 -7.78 -34.06
CA ALA A 203 30.96 -8.51 -34.41
C ALA A 203 30.86 -9.19 -35.79
N LEU A 204 29.71 -9.77 -36.12
CA LEU A 204 29.46 -10.36 -37.45
C LEU A 204 29.46 -9.30 -38.56
N ASP A 205 28.81 -8.16 -38.33
CA ASP A 205 28.77 -7.07 -39.31
C ASP A 205 30.16 -6.46 -39.52
N LEU A 206 30.94 -6.27 -38.46
CA LEU A 206 32.33 -5.83 -38.55
C LEU A 206 33.17 -6.82 -39.37
N LYS A 207 33.01 -8.12 -39.12
CA LYS A 207 33.72 -9.17 -39.89
C LYS A 207 33.35 -9.11 -41.37
N ARG A 208 32.05 -8.97 -41.70
CA ARG A 208 31.58 -8.82 -43.08
C ARG A 208 32.15 -7.56 -43.75
N GLN A 209 32.23 -6.44 -43.03
CA GLN A 209 32.83 -5.21 -43.56
C GLN A 209 34.32 -5.41 -43.85
N MET A 210 35.07 -6.04 -42.94
CA MET A 210 36.49 -6.36 -43.15
C MET A 210 36.71 -7.30 -44.35
N GLU A 211 35.85 -8.31 -44.52
CA GLU A 211 35.88 -9.20 -45.68
C GLU A 211 35.57 -8.46 -46.98
N ALA A 212 34.57 -7.58 -46.99
CA ALA A 212 34.22 -6.76 -48.14
C ALA A 212 35.35 -5.78 -48.52
N GLU A 213 35.98 -5.13 -47.54
CA GLU A 213 37.14 -4.27 -47.78
C GLU A 213 38.34 -5.05 -48.31
N ALA A 214 38.59 -6.26 -47.78
CA ALA A 214 39.66 -7.13 -48.27
C ALA A 214 39.40 -7.56 -49.72
N ALA A 215 38.17 -7.92 -50.06
CA ALA A 215 37.76 -8.24 -51.44
C ALA A 215 37.90 -7.03 -52.38
N ALA A 216 37.49 -5.84 -51.95
CA ALA A 216 37.66 -4.62 -52.71
C ALA A 216 39.14 -4.28 -52.95
N LYS A 217 40.00 -4.46 -51.94
CA LYS A 217 41.46 -4.30 -52.09
C LYS A 217 42.07 -5.33 -53.03
N ALA A 218 41.60 -6.58 -52.99
CA ALA A 218 42.05 -7.62 -53.92
C ALA A 218 41.67 -7.26 -55.36
N LYS A 219 40.42 -6.88 -55.60
CA LYS A 219 39.94 -6.42 -56.91
C LYS A 219 40.72 -5.20 -57.42
N ALA A 220 40.95 -4.20 -56.57
CA ALA A 220 41.75 -3.02 -56.94
C ALA A 220 43.19 -3.38 -57.33
N LYS A 221 43.80 -4.40 -56.69
CA LYS A 221 45.13 -4.90 -57.09
C LYS A 221 45.10 -5.62 -58.44
N GLU A 222 44.04 -6.38 -58.73
CA GLU A 222 43.86 -7.04 -60.03
C GLU A 222 43.63 -6.02 -61.15
N ASP A 223 42.77 -5.02 -60.91
CA ASP A 223 42.51 -3.93 -61.84
C ASP A 223 43.79 -3.12 -62.13
N LEU A 224 44.62 -2.86 -61.10
CA LEU A 224 45.91 -2.20 -61.28
C LEU A 224 46.89 -3.03 -62.12
N LYS A 225 46.94 -4.35 -61.90
CA LYS A 225 47.78 -5.25 -62.72
C LYS A 225 47.31 -5.27 -64.16
N ALA A 226 46.00 -5.34 -64.41
CA ALA A 226 45.42 -5.30 -65.74
C ALA A 226 45.74 -3.96 -66.44
N PHE A 227 45.65 -2.85 -65.71
CA PHE A 227 46.02 -1.53 -66.22
C PHE A 227 47.50 -1.45 -66.61
N LEU A 228 48.41 -1.97 -65.78
CA LEU A 228 49.85 -2.00 -66.08
C LEU A 228 50.15 -2.85 -67.31
N LEU A 229 49.55 -4.03 -67.43
CA LEU A 229 49.69 -4.88 -68.63
C LEU A 229 49.14 -4.19 -69.88
N SER A 230 47.99 -3.52 -69.79
CA SER A 230 47.44 -2.73 -70.89
C SER A 230 48.38 -1.57 -71.27
N ASN A 231 49.02 -0.92 -70.30
CA ASN A 231 49.99 0.13 -70.55
C ASN A 231 51.23 -0.39 -71.31
N GLU A 232 51.75 -1.57 -70.92
CA GLU A 232 52.84 -2.23 -71.63
C GLU A 232 52.48 -2.59 -73.07
N VAL A 233 51.26 -3.11 -73.29
CA VAL A 233 50.75 -3.39 -74.65
C VAL A 233 50.64 -2.11 -75.46
N ASN A 234 50.06 -1.04 -74.90
CA ASN A 234 49.96 0.25 -75.57
C ASN A 234 51.33 0.85 -75.90
N LYS A 235 52.32 0.66 -75.03
CA LYS A 235 53.70 1.08 -75.29
C LYS A 235 54.29 0.34 -76.48
N LYS A 236 54.12 -0.99 -76.54
CA LYS A 236 54.56 -1.80 -77.68
C LYS A 236 53.87 -1.40 -78.98
N ILE A 237 52.56 -1.16 -78.95
CA ILE A 237 51.81 -0.68 -80.12
C ILE A 237 52.38 0.64 -80.62
N LYS A 238 52.66 1.60 -79.72
CA LYS A 238 53.28 2.88 -80.09
C LYS A 238 54.68 2.73 -80.67
N GLU A 239 55.49 1.81 -80.13
CA GLU A 239 56.81 1.51 -80.66
C GLU A 239 56.72 0.89 -82.07
N GLU A 240 55.80 -0.06 -82.28
CA GLU A 240 55.53 -0.67 -83.59
C GLU A 240 54.97 0.35 -84.61
N GLU A 241 54.09 1.26 -84.18
CA GLU A 241 53.59 2.35 -85.02
C GLU A 241 54.72 3.30 -85.43
N ALA A 242 55.58 3.70 -84.48
CA ALA A 242 56.73 4.55 -84.78
C ALA A 242 57.74 3.87 -85.72
N GLU A 243 57.93 2.55 -85.61
CA GLU A 243 58.75 1.80 -86.56
C GLU A 243 58.11 1.73 -87.96
N LYS A 244 56.79 1.52 -88.04
CA LYS A 244 56.06 1.56 -89.32
C LYS A 244 56.15 2.93 -89.97
N GLU A 245 55.98 4.01 -89.21
CA GLU A 245 56.14 5.38 -89.72
C GLU A 245 57.57 5.60 -90.24
N ARG A 246 58.60 5.18 -89.51
CA ARG A 246 60.00 5.27 -89.98
C ARG A 246 60.24 4.49 -91.27
N LEU A 247 59.66 3.29 -91.41
CA LEU A 247 59.77 2.51 -92.64
C LEU A 247 59.06 3.20 -93.81
N GLN A 248 57.86 3.74 -93.58
CA GLN A 248 57.12 4.52 -94.57
C GLN A 248 57.89 5.78 -95.00
N ASP A 249 58.51 6.49 -94.07
CA ASP A 249 59.35 7.65 -94.35
C ASP A 249 60.58 7.26 -95.19
N LEU A 250 61.24 6.15 -94.87
CA LEU A 250 62.36 5.65 -95.66
C LEU A 250 61.93 5.25 -97.08
N GLU A 251 60.77 4.61 -97.23
CA GLU A 251 60.20 4.29 -98.54
C GLU A 251 59.86 5.55 -99.32
N TYR A 252 59.26 6.54 -98.66
CA TYR A 252 58.94 7.83 -99.27
C TYR A 252 60.21 8.56 -99.73
N MET A 253 61.26 8.59 -98.92
CA MET A 253 62.56 9.17 -99.28
C MET A 253 63.20 8.44 -100.46
N ARG A 254 63.09 7.10 -100.52
CA ARG A 254 63.56 6.31 -101.68
C ARG A 254 62.77 6.63 -102.94
N GLN A 255 61.44 6.76 -102.84
CA GLN A 255 60.59 7.13 -103.96
C GLN A 255 60.91 8.54 -104.45
N GLN A 256 61.11 9.51 -103.55
CA GLN A 256 61.54 10.86 -103.90
C GLN A 256 62.92 10.86 -104.56
N ALA A 257 63.89 10.12 -104.02
CA ALA A 257 65.21 10.00 -104.63
C ALA A 257 65.12 9.42 -106.05
N ALA A 258 64.32 8.37 -106.25
CA ALA A 258 64.09 7.78 -107.57
C ALA A 258 63.39 8.76 -108.53
N GLN A 259 62.48 9.60 -108.04
CA GLN A 259 61.86 10.67 -108.84
C GLN A 259 62.87 11.75 -109.21
N LEU A 260 63.74 12.17 -108.28
CA LEU A 260 64.80 13.13 -108.55
C LEU A 260 65.80 12.58 -109.57
N ASP A 261 66.25 11.33 -109.42
CA ASP A 261 67.10 10.66 -110.41
C ASP A 261 66.44 10.61 -111.79
N LYS A 262 65.13 10.34 -111.84
CA LYS A 262 64.37 10.36 -113.09
C LYS A 262 64.33 11.76 -113.69
N GLN A 263 64.06 12.79 -112.89
CA GLN A 263 64.08 14.19 -113.33
C GLN A 263 65.46 14.62 -113.79
N GLU A 264 66.53 14.19 -113.13
CA GLU A 264 67.91 14.47 -113.54
C GLU A 264 68.24 13.80 -114.87
N ARG A 265 67.86 12.53 -115.06
CA ARG A 265 68.01 11.83 -116.34
C ARG A 265 67.20 12.50 -117.45
N GLU A 266 65.95 12.86 -117.18
CA GLU A 266 65.10 13.58 -118.12
C GLU A 266 65.70 14.95 -118.46
N ARG A 267 66.21 15.68 -117.46
CA ARG A 267 66.91 16.96 -117.65
C ARG A 267 68.18 16.79 -118.47
N GLN A 268 68.97 15.76 -118.22
CA GLN A 268 70.17 15.45 -119.02
C GLN A 268 69.80 15.12 -120.46
N GLN A 269 68.80 14.26 -120.69
CA GLN A 269 68.30 13.96 -122.02
C GLN A 269 67.73 15.19 -122.73
N LEU A 270 67.02 16.06 -122.01
CA LEU A 270 66.54 17.33 -122.56
C LEU A 270 67.70 18.26 -122.89
N LEU A 271 68.72 18.37 -122.04
CA LEU A 271 69.92 19.16 -122.33
C LEU A 271 70.67 18.59 -123.54
N GLU A 272 70.77 17.28 -123.69
CA GLU A 272 71.34 16.63 -124.88
C GLU A 272 70.52 16.91 -126.13
N LYS A 273 69.18 16.81 -126.04
CA LYS A 273 68.28 17.17 -127.14
C LYS A 273 68.39 18.65 -127.50
N VAL A 274 68.43 19.54 -126.52
CA VAL A 274 68.60 21.00 -126.72
C VAL A 274 69.97 21.27 -127.32
N LYS A 275 71.05 20.64 -126.84
CA LYS A 275 72.38 20.73 -127.47
C LYS A 275 72.34 20.21 -128.91
N ALA A 276 71.68 19.09 -129.18
CA ALA A 276 71.54 18.55 -130.53
C ALA A 276 70.74 19.50 -131.45
N VAL A 277 69.66 20.10 -130.94
CA VAL A 277 68.86 21.10 -131.66
C VAL A 277 69.65 22.39 -131.83
N GLN A 278 70.37 22.89 -130.83
CA GLN A 278 71.24 24.06 -130.93
C GLN A 278 72.37 23.81 -131.93
N ASN A 279 72.97 22.62 -131.95
CA ASN A 279 73.99 22.25 -132.93
C ASN A 279 73.39 22.20 -134.34
N ARG A 280 72.20 21.63 -134.51
CA ARG A 280 71.46 21.64 -135.79
C ARG A 280 71.05 23.05 -136.20
N GLN A 281 70.51 23.85 -135.28
CA GLN A 281 70.11 25.24 -135.51
C GLN A 281 71.31 26.13 -135.78
N ALA A 282 72.47 25.90 -135.15
CA ALA A 282 73.70 26.61 -135.44
C ALA A 282 74.24 26.24 -136.84
N ALA A 283 74.18 24.95 -137.21
CA ALA A 283 74.52 24.49 -138.56
C ALA A 283 73.55 25.06 -139.62
N ASP A 284 72.24 25.02 -139.36
CA ASP A 284 71.21 25.56 -140.24
C ASP A 284 71.25 27.10 -140.28
N ALA A 285 71.53 27.76 -139.15
CA ALA A 285 71.70 29.22 -139.08
C ALA A 285 72.95 29.66 -139.85
N ALA A 286 74.04 28.89 -139.82
CA ALA A 286 75.20 29.14 -140.66
C ALA A 286 74.88 29.05 -142.17
N GLN A 287 73.84 28.30 -142.55
CA GLN A 287 73.37 28.17 -143.93
C GLN A 287 72.20 29.10 -144.32
N ARG A 288 71.50 29.72 -143.35
CA ARG A 288 70.28 30.51 -143.60
C ARG A 288 70.54 32.03 -143.61
N PRO A 289 70.06 32.75 -144.64
CA PRO A 289 70.06 34.22 -144.67
C PRO A 289 69.29 34.85 -143.49
N PRO A 290 69.71 36.02 -142.98
CA PRO A 290 69.30 36.57 -141.66
C PRO A 290 67.82 36.89 -141.45
N PHE A 291 66.98 36.89 -142.49
CA PHE A 291 65.58 37.33 -142.44
C PHE A 291 64.56 36.33 -141.84
N LYS A 292 64.89 35.03 -141.68
CA LYS A 292 63.92 33.98 -141.25
C LYS A 292 64.10 33.43 -139.81
N ARG A 293 64.75 34.16 -138.90
CA ARG A 293 65.16 33.64 -137.58
C ARG A 293 64.17 33.87 -136.43
N TRP A 294 63.07 34.60 -136.63
CA TRP A 294 62.13 34.96 -135.56
C TRP A 294 60.70 34.52 -135.91
N VAL A 295 59.99 33.98 -134.92
CA VAL A 295 58.55 33.65 -135.00
C VAL A 295 57.76 34.87 -134.55
N ASP A 296 56.67 35.20 -135.25
CA ASP A 296 55.86 36.39 -134.98
C ASP A 296 55.25 36.39 -133.56
N GLU A 297 55.37 37.54 -132.88
CA GLU A 297 54.98 37.75 -131.48
C GLU A 297 53.49 37.49 -131.21
N GLU A 298 52.61 37.67 -132.21
CA GLU A 298 51.17 37.47 -132.07
C GLU A 298 50.76 36.02 -131.72
N ILE A 299 51.55 35.03 -132.15
CA ILE A 299 51.28 33.61 -131.87
C ILE A 299 51.61 33.29 -130.40
N ILE A 300 52.65 33.92 -129.86
CA ILE A 300 53.10 33.73 -128.47
C ILE A 300 52.06 34.30 -127.51
N GLU A 301 51.54 35.50 -127.80
CA GLU A 301 50.52 36.13 -126.95
C GLU A 301 49.22 35.32 -126.90
N ARG A 302 48.79 34.71 -128.01
CA ARG A 302 47.56 33.91 -128.06
C ARG A 302 47.64 32.69 -127.15
N GLN A 303 48.75 31.94 -127.22
CA GLN A 303 48.97 30.75 -126.39
C GLN A 303 49.13 31.10 -124.90
N PHE A 304 49.71 32.27 -124.59
CA PHE A 304 49.80 32.75 -123.21
C PHE A 304 48.41 33.05 -122.62
N ARG A 305 47.53 33.72 -123.38
CA ARG A 305 46.16 34.01 -122.95
C ARG A 305 45.34 32.74 -122.71
N GLU A 306 45.40 31.78 -123.62
CA GLU A 306 44.68 30.50 -123.46
C GLU A 306 45.10 29.74 -122.20
N LYS A 307 46.40 29.74 -121.86
CA LYS A 307 46.90 29.10 -120.62
C LYS A 307 46.47 29.84 -119.35
N GLN A 308 46.47 31.18 -119.37
CA GLN A 308 46.01 31.96 -118.22
C GLN A 308 44.52 31.73 -117.95
N GLU A 309 43.70 31.65 -118.99
CA GLU A 309 42.27 31.33 -118.85
C GLU A 309 42.02 29.91 -118.31
N ALA A 310 42.82 28.93 -118.71
CA ALA A 310 42.73 27.57 -118.20
C ALA A 310 43.05 27.49 -116.69
N LEU A 311 44.13 28.16 -116.25
CA LEU A 311 44.52 28.21 -114.84
C LEU A 311 43.49 28.94 -113.98
N ALA A 312 42.93 30.05 -114.47
CA ALA A 312 41.88 30.78 -113.77
C ALA A 312 40.62 29.92 -113.55
N LYS A 313 40.24 29.08 -114.53
CA LYS A 313 39.11 28.14 -114.40
C LYS A 313 39.39 27.04 -113.37
N GLU A 314 40.61 26.48 -113.33
CA GLU A 314 40.97 25.46 -112.34
C GLU A 314 40.98 26.02 -110.91
N GLU A 315 41.53 27.23 -110.70
CA GLU A 315 41.51 27.88 -109.38
C GLU A 315 40.09 28.19 -108.90
N ALA A 316 39.21 28.66 -109.80
CA ALA A 316 37.81 28.91 -109.48
C ALA A 316 37.10 27.62 -109.03
N ALA A 317 37.35 26.49 -109.73
CA ALA A 317 36.79 25.20 -109.36
C ALA A 317 37.30 24.72 -107.98
N ARG A 318 38.59 24.86 -107.70
CA ARG A 318 39.16 24.52 -106.38
C ARG A 318 38.57 25.36 -105.25
N LYS A 319 38.45 26.68 -105.45
CA LYS A 319 37.84 27.59 -104.46
C LYS A 319 36.38 27.23 -104.19
N ALA A 320 35.61 26.91 -105.23
CA ALA A 320 34.21 26.49 -105.09
C ALA A 320 34.08 25.17 -104.31
N ALA A 321 34.93 24.18 -104.59
CA ALA A 321 34.94 22.90 -103.88
C ALA A 321 35.30 23.07 -102.39
N ALA A 322 36.29 23.91 -102.07
CA ALA A 322 36.67 24.21 -100.69
C ALA A 322 35.53 24.92 -99.93
N ALA A 323 34.87 25.89 -100.56
CA ALA A 323 33.72 26.57 -99.97
C ALA A 323 32.54 25.62 -99.69
N ALA A 324 32.26 24.67 -100.61
CA ALA A 324 31.23 23.66 -100.42
C ALA A 324 31.56 22.70 -99.26
N ALA A 325 32.81 22.25 -99.14
CA ALA A 325 33.25 21.41 -98.03
C ALA A 325 33.12 22.13 -96.67
N ALA A 326 33.55 23.40 -96.61
CA ALA A 326 33.42 24.22 -95.40
C ALA A 326 31.96 24.52 -95.03
N ALA A 327 31.06 24.62 -96.01
CA ALA A 327 29.63 24.77 -95.75
C ALA A 327 29.02 23.49 -95.14
N ARG A 328 29.36 22.31 -95.67
CA ARG A 328 28.92 21.02 -95.13
C ARG A 328 29.40 20.80 -93.69
N PHE A 329 30.68 21.03 -93.44
CA PHE A 329 31.23 20.90 -92.08
C PHE A 329 30.53 21.82 -91.08
N ARG A 330 30.24 23.07 -91.45
CA ARG A 330 29.49 24.00 -90.59
C ARG A 330 28.06 23.50 -90.32
N ALA A 331 27.39 22.92 -91.30
CA ALA A 331 26.06 22.34 -91.13
C ALA A 331 26.10 21.13 -90.18
N ASP A 332 27.07 20.24 -90.34
CA ASP A 332 27.22 19.05 -89.47
C ASP A 332 27.50 19.44 -88.02
N VAL A 333 28.38 20.42 -87.78
CA VAL A 333 28.67 20.94 -86.43
C VAL A 333 27.44 21.61 -85.81
N ALA A 334 26.68 22.37 -86.60
CA ALA A 334 25.43 22.98 -86.12
C ALA A 334 24.41 21.89 -85.71
N GLY A 335 24.24 20.85 -86.51
CA GLY A 335 23.37 19.71 -86.18
C GLY A 335 23.78 19.00 -84.89
N GLN A 336 25.08 18.75 -84.69
CA GLN A 336 25.58 18.13 -83.46
C GLN A 336 25.35 18.97 -82.20
N LEU A 337 25.39 20.31 -82.33
CA LEU A 337 25.10 21.20 -81.21
C LEU A 337 23.61 21.18 -80.85
N GLU A 338 22.73 21.24 -81.86
CA GLU A 338 21.29 21.13 -81.65
C GLU A 338 20.89 19.80 -81.01
N GLU A 339 21.47 18.68 -81.46
CA GLU A 339 21.23 17.35 -80.86
C GLU A 339 21.69 17.29 -79.40
N LYS A 340 22.86 17.86 -79.07
CA LYS A 340 23.37 17.92 -77.69
C LYS A 340 22.50 18.79 -76.80
N GLU A 341 22.03 19.93 -77.30
CA GLU A 341 21.13 20.81 -76.56
C GLU A 341 19.77 20.15 -76.34
N ALA A 342 19.22 19.47 -77.34
CA ALA A 342 17.98 18.70 -77.23
C ALA A 342 18.12 17.56 -76.19
N ALA A 343 19.21 16.80 -76.23
CA ALA A 343 19.49 15.74 -75.26
C ALA A 343 19.66 16.30 -73.83
N ARG A 344 20.33 17.44 -73.67
CA ARG A 344 20.48 18.12 -72.37
C ARG A 344 19.12 18.58 -71.82
N LEU A 345 18.26 19.15 -72.68
CA LEU A 345 16.92 19.57 -72.29
C LEU A 345 16.02 18.39 -71.93
N ALA A 346 16.11 17.27 -72.65
CA ALA A 346 15.40 16.04 -72.32
C ALA A 346 15.82 15.51 -70.94
N ALA A 347 17.13 15.41 -70.68
CA ALA A 347 17.65 14.95 -69.38
C ALA A 347 17.22 15.86 -68.21
N LEU A 348 17.11 17.18 -68.43
CA LEU A 348 16.60 18.11 -67.41
C LEU A 348 15.09 17.93 -67.16
N LYS A 349 14.31 17.63 -68.21
CA LYS A 349 12.88 17.31 -68.07
C LYS A 349 12.68 16.02 -67.28
N ASP A 350 13.45 14.99 -67.55
CA ASP A 350 13.38 13.71 -66.84
C ASP A 350 13.73 13.87 -65.36
N LYS A 351 14.83 14.58 -65.05
CA LYS A 351 15.19 14.91 -63.66
C LYS A 351 14.10 15.69 -62.95
N ARG A 352 13.45 16.63 -63.63
CA ARG A 352 12.33 17.39 -63.06
C ARG A 352 11.13 16.48 -62.77
N ALA A 353 10.82 15.54 -63.68
CA ALA A 353 9.74 14.58 -63.47
C ALA A 353 10.03 13.64 -62.29
N GLU A 354 11.27 13.17 -62.14
CA GLU A 354 11.71 12.38 -60.99
C GLU A 354 11.57 13.16 -59.67
N LEU A 355 12.01 14.41 -59.63
CA LEU A 355 11.86 15.26 -58.44
C LEU A 355 10.39 15.47 -58.06
N VAL A 356 9.52 15.71 -59.04
CA VAL A 356 8.07 15.84 -58.78
C VAL A 356 7.50 14.54 -58.21
N ARG A 357 7.91 13.38 -58.73
CA ARG A 357 7.50 12.08 -58.20
C ARG A 357 8.00 11.86 -56.76
N MET A 358 9.27 12.18 -56.47
CA MET A 358 9.80 12.08 -55.11
C MET A 358 9.07 13.00 -54.13
N MET A 359 8.70 14.21 -54.55
CA MET A 359 7.90 15.12 -53.74
C MET A 359 6.50 14.57 -53.47
N ALA A 360 5.84 13.99 -54.48
CA ALA A 360 4.54 13.34 -54.30
C ALA A 360 4.61 12.16 -53.33
N ASP A 361 5.65 11.32 -53.44
CA ASP A 361 5.87 10.17 -52.54
C ASP A 361 6.11 10.65 -51.09
N LEU A 362 6.88 11.73 -50.89
CA LEU A 362 7.08 12.34 -49.58
C LEU A 362 5.78 12.91 -48.98
N GLU A 363 4.92 13.53 -49.80
CA GLU A 363 3.62 14.01 -49.33
C GLU A 363 2.69 12.86 -48.91
N VAL A 364 2.71 11.74 -49.65
CA VAL A 364 1.96 10.54 -49.27
C VAL A 364 2.47 9.99 -47.94
N CYS A 365 3.80 9.85 -47.77
CA CYS A 365 4.40 9.41 -46.51
C CYS A 365 4.04 10.33 -45.33
N LYS A 366 4.07 11.66 -45.53
CA LYS A 366 3.67 12.61 -44.48
C LYS A 366 2.19 12.46 -44.11
N LYS A 367 1.31 12.25 -45.09
CA LYS A 367 -0.13 12.04 -44.86
C LYS A 367 -0.40 10.73 -44.13
N THR A 368 0.30 9.65 -44.47
CA THR A 368 0.14 8.35 -43.78
C THR A 368 0.67 8.40 -42.35
N GLU A 369 1.82 9.05 -42.10
CA GLU A 369 2.33 9.27 -40.75
C GLU A 369 1.40 10.14 -39.90
N ALA A 370 0.85 11.22 -40.47
CA ALA A 370 -0.12 12.07 -39.77
C ALA A 370 -1.40 11.30 -39.42
N ALA A 371 -1.90 10.47 -40.35
CA ALA A 371 -3.05 9.61 -40.11
C ALA A 371 -2.77 8.55 -39.03
N ALA A 372 -1.58 7.95 -39.02
CA ALA A 372 -1.17 6.99 -38.00
C ALA A 372 -1.11 7.64 -36.60
N LYS A 373 -0.50 8.84 -36.49
CA LYS A 373 -0.46 9.61 -35.23
C LYS A 373 -1.87 10.01 -34.77
N ALA A 374 -2.72 10.44 -35.69
CA ALA A 374 -4.11 10.76 -35.36
C ALA A 374 -4.89 9.53 -34.85
N ALA A 375 -4.68 8.36 -35.47
CA ALA A 375 -5.27 7.11 -35.02
C ALA A 375 -4.76 6.69 -33.64
N GLU A 376 -3.47 6.87 -33.35
CA GLU A 376 -2.88 6.59 -32.04
C GLU A 376 -3.46 7.52 -30.96
N LEU A 377 -3.53 8.83 -31.22
CA LEU A 377 -4.16 9.78 -30.31
C LEU A 377 -5.65 9.48 -30.09
N ALA A 378 -6.37 9.02 -31.11
CA ALA A 378 -7.75 8.57 -30.98
C ALA A 378 -7.86 7.34 -30.06
N LYS A 379 -6.96 6.36 -30.19
CA LYS A 379 -6.89 5.21 -29.27
C LYS A 379 -6.60 5.64 -27.84
N MET A 380 -5.64 6.56 -27.63
CA MET A 380 -5.34 7.08 -26.28
C MET A 380 -6.54 7.81 -25.67
N ARG A 381 -7.27 8.61 -26.47
CA ARG A 381 -8.49 9.28 -26.02
C ARG A 381 -9.60 8.29 -25.68
N ALA A 382 -9.80 7.26 -26.50
CA ALA A 382 -10.79 6.21 -26.23
C ALA A 382 -10.44 5.45 -24.94
N PHE A 383 -9.17 5.07 -24.76
CA PHE A 383 -8.70 4.41 -23.55
C PHE A 383 -8.85 5.29 -22.30
N LYS A 384 -8.55 6.60 -22.41
CA LYS A 384 -8.79 7.54 -21.32
C LYS A 384 -10.28 7.63 -20.96
N ALA A 385 -11.15 7.74 -21.96
CA ALA A 385 -12.59 7.77 -21.72
C ALA A 385 -13.09 6.48 -21.02
N GLU A 386 -12.54 5.32 -21.40
CA GLU A 386 -12.83 4.05 -20.73
C GLU A 386 -12.39 4.05 -19.27
N LEU A 387 -11.18 4.55 -18.97
CA LEU A 387 -10.69 4.70 -17.59
C LEU A 387 -11.55 5.68 -16.79
N ASP A 388 -11.93 6.82 -17.36
CA ASP A 388 -12.80 7.80 -16.70
C ASP A 388 -14.16 7.16 -16.36
N THR A 389 -14.74 6.38 -17.30
CA THR A 389 -15.96 5.61 -17.04
C THR A 389 -15.77 4.59 -15.91
N GLN A 390 -14.64 3.88 -15.87
CA GLN A 390 -14.34 2.93 -14.79
C GLN A 390 -14.16 3.63 -13.44
N ILE A 391 -13.58 4.84 -13.43
CA ILE A 391 -13.45 5.65 -12.22
C ILE A 391 -14.82 6.09 -11.74
N ASP A 392 -15.67 6.59 -12.63
CA ASP A 392 -17.04 7.00 -12.30
C ASP A 392 -17.87 5.82 -11.80
N ASP A 393 -17.78 4.65 -12.44
CA ASP A 393 -18.41 3.41 -11.98
C ASP A 393 -17.90 2.98 -10.61
N ASN A 394 -16.59 3.06 -10.37
CA ASN A 394 -16.00 2.75 -9.07
C ASN A 394 -16.39 3.76 -8.00
N GLN A 395 -16.48 5.05 -8.33
CA GLN A 395 -16.96 6.09 -7.43
C GLN A 395 -18.45 5.91 -7.13
N ALA A 396 -19.28 5.57 -8.11
CA ALA A 396 -20.69 5.24 -7.91
C ALA A 396 -20.86 4.00 -7.02
N ARG A 397 -20.05 2.96 -7.22
CA ARG A 397 -20.01 1.78 -6.33
C ARG A 397 -19.55 2.14 -4.92
N ARG A 398 -18.59 3.06 -4.76
CA ARG A 398 -18.14 3.55 -3.44
C ARG A 398 -19.16 4.47 -2.77
N ALA A 399 -19.92 5.24 -3.55
CA ALA A 399 -20.97 6.12 -3.06
C ALA A 399 -22.23 5.35 -2.62
N VAL A 400 -22.42 4.12 -3.13
CA VAL A 400 -23.56 3.26 -2.76
C VAL A 400 -23.13 2.08 -1.90
N SER A 401 -23.00 2.35 -0.60
CA SER A 401 -23.51 1.46 0.45
C SER A 401 -23.67 2.23 1.77
N ALA A 402 -24.63 3.16 1.81
CA ALA A 402 -25.01 3.85 3.07
C ALA A 402 -25.45 2.88 4.20
N MET A 403 -25.75 1.63 3.85
CA MET A 403 -25.78 0.46 4.72
C MET A 403 -25.82 -0.76 3.81
N SER A 404 -24.98 -1.76 4.08
CA SER A 404 -25.11 -3.08 3.46
C SER A 404 -26.48 -3.68 3.76
N GLU A 405 -27.02 -4.55 2.91
CA GLU A 405 -28.34 -5.17 3.14
C GLU A 405 -28.42 -5.91 4.49
N THR A 406 -27.29 -6.41 4.98
CA THR A 406 -27.15 -7.04 6.30
C THR A 406 -27.27 -6.04 7.44
N GLU A 407 -26.60 -4.89 7.36
CA GLU A 407 -26.74 -3.80 8.33
C GLU A 407 -28.14 -3.19 8.29
N ARG A 408 -28.75 -3.08 7.10
CA ARG A 408 -30.12 -2.61 6.94
C ARG A 408 -31.14 -3.57 7.58
N LYS A 409 -30.89 -4.88 7.53
CA LYS A 409 -31.69 -5.91 8.23
C LYS A 409 -31.49 -5.88 9.75
N LEU A 410 -30.25 -5.71 10.22
CA LEU A 410 -29.93 -5.55 11.65
C LEU A 410 -30.58 -4.29 12.23
N ASN A 411 -30.52 -3.18 11.51
CA ASN A 411 -31.07 -1.89 11.92
C ASN A 411 -32.53 -1.70 11.52
N ALA A 412 -33.19 -2.69 10.89
CA ALA A 412 -34.55 -2.55 10.36
C ALA A 412 -35.57 -2.14 11.43
N LYS A 413 -35.40 -2.61 12.66
CA LYS A 413 -36.27 -2.28 13.79
C LYS A 413 -36.06 -0.84 14.26
N LEU A 414 -34.80 -0.41 14.37
CA LEU A 414 -34.41 0.95 14.75
C LEU A 414 -34.81 1.98 13.69
N LEU A 415 -34.67 1.63 12.40
CA LEU A 415 -35.07 2.46 11.27
C LEU A 415 -36.59 2.66 11.23
N ARG A 416 -37.39 1.61 11.46
CA ARG A 416 -38.85 1.74 11.59
C ARG A 416 -39.26 2.61 12.77
N GLU A 417 -38.57 2.48 13.90
CA GLU A 417 -38.82 3.32 15.08
C GLU A 417 -38.44 4.79 14.82
N MET A 418 -37.35 5.06 14.09
CA MET A 418 -36.96 6.41 13.67
C MET A 418 -37.90 7.01 12.62
N GLU A 419 -38.38 6.24 11.64
CA GLU A 419 -39.38 6.70 10.66
C GLU A 419 -40.72 7.02 11.34
N ALA A 420 -41.15 6.18 12.28
CA ALA A 420 -42.34 6.43 13.09
C ALA A 420 -42.19 7.68 13.97
N ALA A 421 -41.00 7.90 14.56
CA ALA A 421 -40.67 9.06 15.37
C ALA A 421 -40.58 10.37 14.55
N GLY A 422 -40.02 10.29 13.34
CA GLY A 422 -39.94 11.40 12.39
C GLY A 422 -41.32 11.82 11.83
N ALA A 423 -42.21 10.85 11.58
CA ALA A 423 -43.59 11.11 11.19
C ALA A 423 -44.46 11.66 12.34
N ALA A 424 -44.09 11.39 13.60
CA ALA A 424 -44.80 11.86 14.80
C ALA A 424 -44.21 13.15 15.39
N GLY A 425 -43.16 13.73 14.80
CA GLY A 425 -42.54 14.99 15.26
C GLY A 425 -41.85 14.90 16.63
N GLY A 426 -41.55 13.70 17.13
CA GLY A 426 -40.97 13.49 18.46
C GLY A 426 -39.73 12.60 18.41
N ILE A 427 -38.63 13.04 19.00
CA ILE A 427 -37.38 12.27 19.12
C ILE A 427 -37.68 10.96 19.88
N PRO A 428 -37.26 9.78 19.38
CA PRO A 428 -37.55 8.52 20.06
C PRO A 428 -36.81 8.48 21.39
N ALA A 429 -37.55 8.21 22.47
CA ALA A 429 -36.99 8.03 23.80
C ALA A 429 -36.02 6.84 23.79
N VAL A 430 -34.72 7.13 23.84
CA VAL A 430 -33.68 6.13 24.10
C VAL A 430 -34.03 5.50 25.44
N ARG A 431 -34.49 4.24 25.42
CA ARG A 431 -34.72 3.45 26.63
C ARG A 431 -33.38 3.30 27.36
N GLY A 432 -33.14 4.18 28.31
CA GLY A 432 -32.08 4.04 29.31
C GLY A 432 -32.30 2.72 30.03
N ALA A 433 -31.26 1.88 30.03
CA ALA A 433 -31.20 0.70 30.88
C ALA A 433 -31.44 1.11 32.34
N PRO A 434 -32.22 0.33 33.12
CA PRO A 434 -32.49 0.68 34.51
C PRO A 434 -31.18 0.57 35.31
N VAL A 435 -30.67 1.74 35.70
CA VAL A 435 -29.67 1.88 36.75
C VAL A 435 -30.31 1.36 38.04
N ARG A 436 -29.93 0.14 38.45
CA ARG A 436 -30.16 -0.33 39.81
C ARG A 436 -29.10 0.30 40.71
N SER A 437 -29.55 0.98 41.74
CA SER A 437 -28.76 1.42 42.89
C SER A 437 -29.59 1.19 44.16
N PRO A 438 -28.95 1.03 45.33
CA PRO A 438 -27.98 0.01 45.75
C PRO A 438 -28.65 -1.23 46.39
#